data_AF-A0A0K8Q5L0-F1
#
_entry.id   AF-A0A0K8Q5L0-F1
#
_cell.length_a   1.000
_cell.length_b   1.000
_cell.length_c   1.000
_cell.angle_alpha   90.00
_cell.angle_beta   90.00
_cell.angle_gamma   90.00
#
_symmetry.space_group_name_H-M   'P 1'
#
loop_
_entity.id
_entity.type
_entity.pdbx_description
1 polymer ?
#
loop_
_entity_poly.entity_id
_entity_poly.type
_entity_poly.pdbx_seq_one_letter_code
_entity_poly.pdbx_strand_id
1 'polypeptide(L)'
;MYNAIIDDELLNPIGIYKERLSQSALWAEMLTVDNKEADAIGDWLLEKGMTFRLGSDEATELTQDQLRWQYKMYIAALRLSDDFGLDAWESSTSKGSRTSALPATSSRAC
;
A
#
# COMPACT_ATOMS: atom_id res chain seq x y z
N MET A 1 6.42 18.75 -4.31
CA MET A 1 7.77 18.23 -3.99
C MET A 1 8.46 17.97 -5.32
N TYR A 2 9.71 18.42 -5.51
CA TYR A 2 10.45 18.19 -6.75
C TYR A 2 10.94 16.72 -6.87
N ASN A 3 11.19 16.06 -5.72
CA ASN A 3 11.74 14.69 -5.66
C ASN A 3 10.75 13.57 -6.03
N ALA A 4 9.45 13.86 -6.14
CA ALA A 4 8.43 12.86 -6.50
C ALA A 4 8.14 12.86 -8.01
N ILE A 5 8.85 13.68 -8.78
CA ILE A 5 8.72 13.78 -10.23
C ILE A 5 10.09 13.45 -10.81
N ILE A 6 10.27 12.19 -11.18
CA ILE A 6 11.43 11.73 -11.95
C ILE A 6 11.04 11.84 -13.43
N ASP A 7 11.92 12.47 -14.21
CA ASP A 7 11.73 12.62 -15.65
C ASP A 7 11.96 11.28 -16.37
N ASP A 8 11.08 10.98 -17.31
CA ASP A 8 11.14 9.76 -18.11
C ASP A 8 12.37 9.81 -19.04
N GLU A 9 12.80 10.99 -19.49
CA GLU A 9 14.01 11.16 -20.30
C GLU A 9 15.30 10.71 -19.58
N LEU A 10 15.31 10.74 -18.25
CA LEU A 10 16.44 10.26 -17.44
C LEU A 10 16.43 8.74 -17.25
N LEU A 11 15.26 8.09 -17.37
CA LEU A 11 15.07 6.66 -17.13
C LEU A 11 15.11 5.82 -18.41
N ASN A 12 14.66 6.38 -19.54
CA ASN A 12 14.65 5.71 -20.83
C ASN A 12 16.03 5.15 -21.26
N PRO A 13 17.17 5.86 -21.08
CA PRO A 13 18.48 5.36 -21.50
C PRO A 13 18.95 4.12 -20.74
N ILE A 14 18.43 3.89 -19.53
CA ILE A 14 18.73 2.70 -18.71
C ILE A 14 17.66 1.61 -18.85
N GLY A 15 16.71 1.78 -19.78
CA GLY A 15 15.67 0.79 -20.08
C GLY A 15 14.54 0.71 -19.04
N ILE A 16 14.41 1.73 -18.18
CA ILE A 16 13.32 1.79 -17.19
C ILE A 16 12.23 2.69 -17.74
N TYR A 17 11.03 2.13 -17.88
CA TYR A 17 9.82 2.85 -18.26
C TYR A 17 8.90 2.95 -17.04
N LYS A 18 8.35 4.15 -16.81
CA LYS A 18 7.52 4.43 -15.64
C LYS A 18 6.07 4.66 -16.05
N GLU A 19 5.19 3.84 -15.53
CA GLU A 19 3.74 4.07 -15.63
C GLU A 19 3.18 4.83 -14.43
N ARG A 20 2.21 5.70 -14.69
CA ARG A 20 1.52 6.48 -13.66
C ARG A 20 0.11 5.92 -13.46
N LEU A 21 -0.11 5.25 -12.34
CA LEU A 21 -1.41 4.70 -11.99
C LEU A 21 -2.22 5.66 -11.09
N SER A 22 -3.55 5.62 -11.24
CA SER A 22 -4.45 6.44 -10.42
C SER A 22 -4.58 5.85 -9.02
N GLN A 23 -4.52 6.71 -8.00
CA GLN A 23 -4.83 6.30 -6.62
C GLN A 23 -6.28 5.81 -6.46
N SER A 24 -7.21 6.31 -7.27
CA SER A 24 -8.59 5.79 -7.27
C SER A 24 -8.68 4.38 -7.83
N ALA A 25 -7.79 4.00 -8.76
CA ALA A 25 -7.75 2.64 -9.30
C ALA A 25 -7.27 1.66 -8.23
N LEU A 26 -6.23 2.03 -7.46
CA LEU A 26 -5.80 1.25 -6.30
C LEU A 26 -6.92 1.09 -5.28
N TRP A 27 -7.62 2.18 -4.94
CA TRP A 27 -8.74 2.09 -3.99
C TRP A 27 -9.88 1.21 -4.51
N ALA A 28 -10.24 1.32 -5.79
CA ALA A 28 -11.26 0.47 -6.40
C ALA A 28 -10.86 -1.01 -6.33
N GLU A 29 -9.60 -1.34 -6.63
CA GLU A 29 -9.10 -2.71 -6.54
C GLU A 29 -9.05 -3.22 -5.10
N MET A 30 -8.70 -2.37 -4.13
CA MET A 30 -8.78 -2.75 -2.71
C MET A 30 -10.18 -3.19 -2.26
N LEU A 31 -11.23 -2.62 -2.86
CA LEU A 31 -12.62 -2.99 -2.55
C LEU A 31 -13.01 -4.36 -3.11
N THR A 32 -12.26 -4.91 -4.07
CA THR A 32 -12.50 -6.25 -4.64
C THR A 32 -11.84 -7.36 -3.81
N VAL A 33 -10.88 -7.03 -2.94
CA VAL A 33 -10.16 -7.99 -2.11
C VAL A 33 -11.04 -8.47 -0.95
N ASP A 34 -11.24 -9.78 -0.87
CA ASP A 34 -12.03 -10.40 0.18
C ASP A 34 -11.33 -10.32 1.55
N ASN A 35 -12.12 -10.26 2.62
CA ASN A 35 -11.56 -10.22 3.97
C ASN A 35 -10.76 -11.50 4.30
N LYS A 36 -11.18 -12.67 3.81
CA LYS A 36 -10.46 -13.92 4.10
C LYS A 36 -9.07 -13.94 3.46
N GLU A 37 -8.95 -13.40 2.26
CA GLU A 37 -7.66 -13.30 1.57
C GLU A 37 -6.73 -12.34 2.31
N ALA A 38 -7.26 -11.20 2.76
CA ALA A 38 -6.51 -10.25 3.58
C ALA A 38 -6.06 -10.86 4.92
N ASP A 39 -6.96 -11.60 5.59
CA ASP A 39 -6.65 -12.24 6.87
C ASP A 39 -5.61 -13.35 6.72
N ALA A 40 -5.63 -14.11 5.61
CA ALA A 40 -4.62 -15.12 5.31
C ALA A 40 -3.19 -14.53 5.18
N ILE A 41 -3.06 -13.30 4.67
CA ILE A 41 -1.77 -12.58 4.67
C ILE A 41 -1.33 -12.27 6.10
N GLY A 42 -2.26 -11.83 6.96
CA GLY A 42 -1.98 -11.58 8.37
C GLY A 42 -1.46 -12.83 9.08
N ASP A 43 -2.15 -13.97 8.90
CA ASP A 43 -1.75 -15.25 9.48
C ASP A 43 -0.37 -15.70 8.99
N TRP A 44 -0.11 -15.54 7.68
CA TRP A 44 1.20 -15.84 7.10
C TRP A 44 2.31 -14.96 7.69
N LEU A 45 2.07 -13.65 7.89
CA LEU A 45 3.05 -12.75 8.50
C LEU A 45 3.35 -13.15 9.95
N LEU A 46 2.33 -13.52 10.72
CA LEU A 46 2.48 -14.03 12.08
C LEU A 46 3.28 -15.35 12.11
N GLU A 47 2.99 -16.27 11.19
CA GLU A 47 3.74 -17.53 11.04
C GLU A 47 5.22 -17.30 10.71
N LYS A 48 5.51 -16.26 9.91
CA LYS A 48 6.89 -15.82 9.62
C LYS A 48 7.58 -15.09 10.76
N GLY A 49 6.91 -14.94 11.91
CA GLY A 49 7.47 -14.35 13.12
C GLY A 49 7.28 -12.84 13.22
N MET A 50 6.45 -12.23 12.37
CA MET A 50 6.10 -10.82 12.53
C MET A 50 5.26 -10.64 13.80
N THR A 51 5.56 -9.61 14.57
CA THR A 51 4.81 -9.28 15.81
C THR A 51 4.15 -7.93 15.66
N PHE A 52 2.84 -7.86 15.93
CA PHE A 52 2.08 -6.61 15.93
C PHE A 52 1.72 -6.21 17.36
N ARG A 53 1.87 -4.92 17.67
CA ARG A 53 1.34 -4.33 18.92
C ARG A 53 -0.03 -3.75 18.61
N LEU A 54 -1.05 -4.56 18.83
CA LEU A 54 -2.44 -4.18 18.57
C LEU A 54 -3.05 -3.49 19.78
N GLY A 55 -3.87 -2.49 19.50
CA GLY A 55 -4.69 -1.78 20.47
C GLY A 55 -6.16 -1.73 20.06
N SER A 56 -6.93 -0.94 20.80
CA SER A 56 -8.37 -0.75 20.60
C SER A 56 -8.76 0.67 20.20
N ASP A 57 -7.87 1.66 20.41
CA ASP A 57 -8.10 3.03 19.97
C ASP A 57 -7.54 3.28 18.57
N GLU A 58 -8.40 3.33 17.56
CA GLU A 58 -8.00 3.61 16.18
C GLU A 58 -7.28 4.95 15.97
N ALA A 59 -7.48 5.92 16.86
CA ALA A 59 -6.87 7.25 16.73
C ALA A 59 -5.39 7.27 17.15
N THR A 60 -5.00 6.39 18.07
CA THR A 60 -3.66 6.42 18.69
C THR A 60 -2.92 5.08 18.60
N GLU A 61 -3.62 4.00 18.34
CA GLU A 61 -3.11 2.64 18.33
C GLU A 61 -3.35 1.97 16.97
N LEU A 62 -2.51 0.98 16.66
CA LEU A 62 -2.71 0.14 15.50
C LEU A 62 -3.79 -0.90 15.81
N THR A 63 -4.86 -0.96 15.01
CA THR A 63 -5.91 -1.96 15.20
C THR A 63 -5.86 -3.05 14.14
N GLN A 64 -6.56 -4.16 14.41
CA GLN A 64 -6.64 -5.28 13.49
C GLN A 64 -7.34 -4.92 12.18
N ASP A 65 -8.39 -4.10 12.24
CA ASP A 65 -9.09 -3.63 11.05
C ASP A 65 -8.20 -2.72 10.20
N GLN A 66 -7.34 -1.91 10.83
CA GLN A 66 -6.36 -1.11 10.12
C GLN A 66 -5.33 -1.97 9.37
N LEU A 67 -4.84 -3.03 10.02
CA LEU A 67 -3.96 -4.01 9.37
C LEU A 67 -4.65 -4.73 8.21
N ARG A 68 -5.92 -5.11 8.37
CA ARG A 68 -6.69 -5.75 7.30
C ARG A 68 -6.75 -4.86 6.06
N TRP A 69 -7.03 -3.57 6.22
CA TRP A 69 -6.99 -2.62 5.10
C TRP A 69 -5.60 -2.50 4.48
N GLN A 70 -4.55 -2.54 5.28
CA GLN A 70 -3.17 -2.53 4.79
C GLN A 70 -2.85 -3.79 3.96
N TYR A 71 -3.31 -4.97 4.38
CA TYR A 71 -3.14 -6.20 3.61
C TYR A 71 -3.88 -6.15 2.27
N LYS A 72 -5.12 -5.63 2.26
CA LYS A 72 -5.87 -5.40 1.01
C LYS A 72 -5.14 -4.47 0.05
N MET A 73 -4.52 -3.41 0.58
CA MET A 73 -3.71 -2.50 -0.23
C MET A 73 -2.55 -3.22 -0.91
N TYR A 74 -1.83 -4.09 -0.19
CA TYR A 74 -0.72 -4.85 -0.76
C TYR A 74 -1.18 -5.87 -1.80
N ILE A 75 -2.27 -6.59 -1.54
CA ILE A 75 -2.85 -7.53 -2.51
C ILE A 75 -3.27 -6.79 -3.79
N ALA A 76 -4.00 -5.68 -3.65
CA ALA A 76 -4.43 -4.86 -4.76
C ALA A 76 -3.26 -4.28 -5.56
N ALA A 77 -2.21 -3.82 -4.88
CA ALA A 77 -0.99 -3.33 -5.53
C ALA A 77 -0.31 -4.44 -6.34
N LEU A 78 -0.20 -5.67 -5.81
CA LEU A 78 0.39 -6.79 -6.54
C LEU A 78 -0.45 -7.20 -7.75
N ARG A 79 -1.77 -7.18 -7.66
CA ARG A 79 -2.67 -7.45 -8.80
C ARG A 79 -2.52 -6.41 -9.90
N LEU A 80 -2.52 -5.12 -9.53
CA LEU A 80 -2.25 -4.05 -10.48
C LEU A 80 -0.85 -4.15 -11.08
N SER A 81 0.15 -4.54 -10.31
CA SER A 81 1.49 -4.79 -10.84
C SER A 81 1.50 -5.93 -11.85
N ASP A 82 0.80 -7.04 -11.58
CA ASP A 82 0.68 -8.16 -12.52
C ASP A 82 -0.07 -7.76 -13.81
N ASP A 83 -1.20 -7.05 -13.67
CA ASP A 83 -2.04 -6.59 -14.79
C ASP A 83 -1.29 -5.63 -15.74
N PHE A 84 -0.46 -4.73 -15.17
CA PHE A 84 0.32 -3.76 -15.94
C PHE A 84 1.75 -4.23 -16.26
N GLY A 85 2.16 -5.43 -15.80
CA GLY A 85 3.51 -5.95 -15.99
C GLY A 85 4.61 -5.13 -15.31
N LEU A 86 4.33 -4.58 -14.12
CA LEU A 86 5.23 -3.71 -13.38
C LEU A 86 6.18 -4.51 -12.48
N ASP A 87 7.49 -4.32 -12.68
CA ASP A 87 8.52 -4.92 -11.82
C ASP A 87 8.75 -4.17 -10.49
N ALA A 88 8.32 -2.90 -10.42
CA ALA A 88 8.51 -2.06 -9.25
C ALA A 88 7.34 -1.08 -9.06
N TRP A 89 7.00 -0.83 -7.80
CA TRP A 89 5.91 0.06 -7.39
C TRP A 89 6.42 1.17 -6.46
N GLU A 90 5.96 2.40 -6.69
CA GLU A 90 6.16 3.54 -5.81
C GLU A 90 4.81 4.19 -5.51
N SER A 91 4.53 4.41 -4.22
CA SER A 91 3.33 5.14 -3.79
C SER A 91 3.72 6.50 -3.23
N SER A 92 3.34 7.56 -3.94
CA SER A 92 3.47 8.93 -3.45
C SER A 92 2.16 9.40 -2.82
N THR A 93 2.20 9.86 -1.56
CA THR A 93 1.03 10.41 -0.88
C THR A 93 1.10 11.94 -0.86
N SER A 94 0.12 12.58 -1.49
CA SER A 94 -0.09 14.03 -1.42
C SER A 94 -0.83 14.39 -0.12
N LYS A 95 -0.57 15.57 0.47
CA LYS A 95 -1.30 16.05 1.67
C LYS A 95 -2.83 15.99 1.52
N GLY A 96 -3.36 16.02 0.29
CA GLY A 96 -4.79 15.95 -0.02
C GLY A 96 -5.40 14.56 -0.21
N SER A 97 -4.60 13.49 -0.36
CA SER A 97 -5.11 12.11 -0.47
C SER A 97 -5.22 11.38 0.86
N ARG A 98 -5.06 12.13 1.97
CA ARG A 98 -5.36 11.66 3.34
C ARG A 98 -6.87 11.59 3.55
N THR A 99 -7.56 10.87 2.67
CA THR A 99 -8.94 10.44 2.89
C THR A 99 -8.91 9.52 4.10
N SER A 100 -9.80 9.76 5.06
CA SER A 100 -9.93 9.09 6.36
C SER A 100 -10.16 7.57 6.33
N ALA A 101 -9.92 6.90 5.20
CA ALA A 101 -10.09 5.47 4.98
C ALA A 101 -8.77 4.69 4.97
N LEU A 102 -7.62 5.37 4.86
CA LEU A 102 -6.31 4.75 5.09
C LEU A 102 -5.86 5.14 6.50
N PRO A 103 -5.85 4.20 7.46
CA PRO A 103 -5.32 4.48 8.78
C PRO A 103 -3.83 4.78 8.64
N ALA A 104 -3.49 6.03 8.89
CA ALA A 104 -2.10 6.47 8.87
C ALA A 104 -1.37 5.72 10.00
N THR A 105 -0.53 4.74 9.65
CA THR A 105 0.47 4.22 10.58
C THR A 105 1.51 5.31 10.81
N SER A 106 1.18 6.28 11.65
CA SER A 106 2.16 7.22 12.22
C SER A 106 2.88 6.55 13.40
N SER A 107 3.44 5.36 13.17
CA SER A 107 4.38 4.78 14.13
C SER A 107 5.76 5.28 13.77
N ARG A 108 6.30 6.19 14.60
CA ARG A 108 7.74 6.38 14.71
C ARG A 108 8.34 5.06 15.17
N ALA A 109 8.86 4.27 14.24
CA ALA A 109 9.85 3.27 14.59
C ALA A 109 11.18 4.01 14.85
N CYS A 110 11.63 3.99 16.11
CA CYS A 110 13.06 4.06 16.43
C CYS A 110 13.71 2.75 16.00
#